data_AF-A0A2G6G3J4-F1
#
_entry.id   AF-A0A2G6G3J4-F1
#
_cell.length_a   1.000
_cell.length_b   1.000
_cell.length_c   1.000
_cell.angle_alpha   90.00
_cell.angle_beta   90.00
_cell.angle_gamma   90.00
#
_symmetry.space_group_name_H-M   'P 1'
#
loop_
_entity.id
_entity.type
_entity.pdbx_description
1 polymer ?
#
loop_
_entity_poly.entity_id
_entity_poly.type
_entity_poly.pdbx_seq_one_letter_code
_entity_poly.pdbx_strand_id
1 'polypeptide(L)'
;MARRFAHILIVAVLMLMLMLTTGTALAGGPTIRQKVYEKLSRAQEAVEAQEYDKANRLLEDVAKYKDLSPNETAQLYNAFGYTYFNQERYADAAQAYEKV
;
A
#
# COMPACT_ATOMS: atom_id res chain seq x y z
N MET A 1 4.36 -25.70 -1.29
CA MET A 1 4.20 -25.00 0.01
C MET A 1 5.30 -23.98 0.29
N ALA A 2 6.59 -24.32 0.20
CA ALA A 2 7.70 -23.45 0.62
C ALA A 2 7.72 -22.03 -0.02
N ARG A 3 7.38 -21.89 -1.30
CA ARG A 3 7.35 -20.58 -1.98
C ARG A 3 6.29 -19.64 -1.43
N ARG A 4 5.09 -20.14 -1.10
CA ARG A 4 3.99 -19.32 -0.55
C ARG A 4 4.31 -18.82 0.87
N PHE A 5 4.98 -19.64 1.68
CA PHE A 5 5.45 -19.23 3.00
C PHE A 5 6.53 -18.14 2.92
N ALA A 6 7.48 -18.25 1.99
CA ALA A 6 8.49 -17.21 1.80
C ALA A 6 7.88 -15.85 1.38
N HIS A 7 6.82 -15.86 0.56
CA HIS A 7 6.13 -14.64 0.12
C HIS A 7 5.37 -13.97 1.27
N ILE A 8 4.64 -14.74 2.08
CA ILE A 8 3.94 -14.23 3.27
C ILE A 8 4.96 -13.67 4.28
N LEU A 9 6.10 -14.34 4.45
CA LEU A 9 7.16 -13.89 5.35
C LEU A 9 7.75 -12.54 4.91
N ILE A 10 7.98 -12.34 3.61
CA ILE A 10 8.53 -11.09 3.07
C ILE A 10 7.53 -9.94 3.22
N VAL A 11 6.25 -10.16 2.91
CA VAL A 11 5.20 -9.14 3.07
C VAL A 11 4.99 -8.81 4.55
N ALA A 12 4.97 -9.81 5.43
CA ALA A 12 4.87 -9.61 6.87
C ALA A 12 6.07 -8.84 7.43
N VAL A 13 7.29 -9.10 6.93
CA VAL A 13 8.50 -8.36 7.33
C VAL A 13 8.49 -6.93 6.82
N LEU A 14 8.00 -6.68 5.59
CA LEU A 14 7.84 -5.33 5.05
C LEU A 14 6.76 -4.53 5.82
N MET A 15 5.63 -5.16 6.16
CA MET A 15 4.62 -4.54 7.01
C MET A 15 5.13 -4.28 8.42
N LEU A 16 5.90 -5.20 8.99
CA LEU A 16 6.52 -5.04 10.32
C LEU A 16 7.58 -3.92 10.31
N MET A 17 8.37 -3.79 9.25
CA MET A 17 9.30 -2.65 9.09
C MET A 17 8.56 -1.32 8.95
N LEU A 18 7.44 -1.30 8.23
CA LEU A 18 6.58 -0.12 8.13
C LEU A 18 6.04 0.29 9.51
N MET A 19 5.62 -0.68 10.33
CA MET A 19 5.16 -0.45 11.71
C MET A 19 6.27 -0.01 12.67
N LEU A 20 7.51 -0.47 12.47
CA LEU A 20 8.67 -0.05 13.27
C LEU A 20 9.10 1.39 12.96
N THR A 21 8.90 1.88 11.74
CA THR A 21 9.16 3.29 11.40
C THR A 21 8.09 4.27 11.90
N THR A 22 6.85 3.82 12.11
CA THR A 22 5.76 4.65 12.65
C THR A 22 5.72 4.73 14.18
N GLY A 23 6.61 4.03 14.89
CA GLY A 23 6.76 4.07 16.35
C GLY A 23 7.16 5.42 16.95
N THR A 24 7.36 6.47 16.15
CA THR A 24 7.61 7.85 16.61
C THR A 24 6.54 8.86 16.16
N ALA A 25 5.41 8.40 15.60
CA ALA A 25 4.33 9.26 15.14
C ALA A 25 3.40 9.81 16.25
N LEU A 26 3.83 9.83 17.52
CA LEU A 26 3.15 10.57 18.59
C LEU A 26 3.76 11.95 18.88
N ALA A 27 4.63 12.45 17.99
CA ALA A 27 5.07 13.85 18.01
C ALA A 27 4.40 14.74 16.93
N GLY A 28 3.36 14.28 16.21
CA GLY A 28 2.58 15.17 15.34
C GLY A 28 1.64 14.54 14.31
N GLY A 29 0.57 13.84 14.73
CA GLY A 29 -0.60 13.47 13.89
C GLY A 29 -0.32 12.57 12.68
N PRO A 30 -1.35 11.97 12.03
CA PRO A 30 -1.14 11.31 10.76
C PRO A 30 -0.71 12.35 9.72
N THR A 31 0.53 12.24 9.23
CA THR A 31 1.10 13.07 8.15
C THR A 31 0.43 12.82 6.78
N ILE A 32 -0.64 12.04 6.77
CA ILE A 32 -1.49 11.68 5.64
C ILE A 32 -2.86 12.30 5.90
N ARG A 33 -3.43 12.98 4.90
CA ARG A 33 -4.79 13.53 4.99
C ARG A 33 -5.77 12.40 5.21
N GLN A 34 -6.72 12.58 6.13
CA GLN A 34 -7.72 11.56 6.48
C GLN A 34 -8.40 10.94 5.24
N LYS A 35 -8.80 11.77 4.26
CA LYS A 35 -9.41 11.29 3.00
C LYS A 35 -8.52 10.33 2.18
N VAL A 36 -7.21 10.53 2.23
CA VAL A 36 -6.22 9.65 1.55
C VAL A 36 -6.13 8.34 2.32
N TYR A 37 -5.95 8.43 3.64
CA TYR A 37 -5.91 7.26 4.51
C TYR A 37 -7.15 6.36 4.35
N GLU A 38 -8.35 6.94 4.38
CA GLU A 38 -9.61 6.20 4.24
C GLU A 38 -9.70 5.45 2.90
N LYS A 39 -9.30 6.08 1.78
CA LYS A 39 -9.30 5.42 0.47
C LYS A 39 -8.26 4.31 0.38
N LEU A 40 -7.06 4.54 0.93
CA LEU A 40 -6.01 3.50 0.97
C LEU A 40 -6.40 2.31 1.85
N SER A 41 -7.10 2.55 2.96
CA SER A 41 -7.64 1.49 3.83
C SER A 41 -8.69 0.66 3.09
N ARG A 42 -9.66 1.32 2.43
CA ARG A 42 -10.70 0.63 1.65
C ARG A 42 -10.12 -0.15 0.46
N ALA A 43 -9.01 0.34 -0.13
CA ALA A 43 -8.32 -0.40 -1.18
C ALA A 43 -7.69 -1.69 -0.64
N GLN A 44 -7.09 -1.66 0.55
CA GLN A 44 -6.55 -2.86 1.20
C GLN A 44 -7.67 -3.86 1.55
N GLU A 45 -8.77 -3.40 2.14
CA GLU A 45 -9.95 -4.24 2.40
C GLU A 45 -10.46 -4.91 1.12
N ALA A 46 -10.47 -4.18 -0.02
CA ALA A 46 -10.83 -4.74 -1.31
C ALA A 46 -9.82 -5.78 -1.81
N VAL A 47 -8.50 -5.59 -1.61
CA VAL A 47 -7.48 -6.60 -1.93
C VAL A 47 -7.68 -7.86 -1.10
N GLU A 48 -7.95 -7.73 0.20
CA GLU A 48 -8.21 -8.85 1.11
C GLU A 48 -9.48 -9.63 0.72
N ALA A 49 -10.50 -8.93 0.25
CA ALA A 49 -11.72 -9.52 -0.32
C ALA A 49 -11.54 -10.04 -1.77
N GLN A 50 -10.33 -9.98 -2.33
CA GLN A 50 -10.01 -10.31 -3.73
C GLN A 50 -10.80 -9.49 -4.77
N GLU A 51 -11.35 -8.34 -4.38
CA GLU A 51 -12.05 -7.37 -5.24
C GLU A 51 -11.03 -6.44 -5.93
N TYR A 52 -10.11 -7.01 -6.70
CA TYR A 52 -8.95 -6.28 -7.24
C TYR A 52 -9.31 -5.08 -8.13
N ASP A 53 -10.37 -5.19 -8.93
CA ASP A 53 -10.84 -4.07 -9.76
C ASP A 53 -11.28 -2.87 -8.92
N LYS A 54 -11.91 -3.14 -7.77
CA LYS A 54 -12.31 -2.09 -6.82
C LYS A 54 -11.09 -1.48 -6.14
N ALA A 55 -10.12 -2.30 -5.72
CA ALA A 55 -8.87 -1.81 -5.17
C ALA A 55 -8.14 -0.88 -6.15
N ASN A 56 -7.96 -1.32 -7.40
CA ASN A 56 -7.30 -0.52 -8.45
C ASN A 56 -8.01 0.82 -8.65
N ARG A 57 -9.35 0.84 -8.77
CA ARG A 57 -10.12 2.10 -8.91
C ARG A 57 -9.92 3.04 -7.72
N LEU A 58 -9.92 2.51 -6.50
CA LEU A 58 -9.72 3.33 -5.30
C LEU A 58 -8.33 3.96 -5.26
N LEU A 59 -7.29 3.23 -5.66
CA LEU A 59 -5.93 3.74 -5.74
C LEU A 59 -5.76 4.76 -6.87
N GLU A 60 -6.33 4.50 -8.05
CA GLU A 60 -6.37 5.46 -9.16
C GLU A 60 -7.08 6.76 -8.79
N ASP A 61 -8.12 6.70 -7.97
CA ASP A 61 -8.80 7.89 -7.45
C ASP A 61 -7.88 8.72 -6.54
N VAL A 62 -7.08 8.07 -5.69
CA VAL A 62 -6.09 8.77 -4.86
C VAL A 62 -5.00 9.38 -5.74
N ALA A 63 -4.55 8.67 -6.78
CA ALA A 63 -3.55 9.17 -7.73
C ALA A 63 -3.97 10.45 -8.47
N LYS A 64 -5.28 10.71 -8.59
CA LYS A 64 -5.83 11.94 -9.18
C LYS A 64 -5.81 13.14 -8.23
N TYR A 65 -5.51 12.95 -6.95
CA TYR A 65 -5.42 14.06 -6.02
C TYR A 65 -4.22 14.95 -6.34
N LYS A 66 -4.48 16.26 -6.36
CA LYS A 66 -3.42 17.26 -6.44
C LYS A 66 -2.66 17.31 -5.12
N ASP A 67 -1.35 17.54 -5.24
CA ASP A 67 -0.45 17.82 -4.12
C ASP A 67 -0.50 16.72 -3.05
N LEU A 68 -0.37 15.46 -3.47
CA LEU A 68 -0.02 14.38 -2.54
C LEU A 68 1.32 14.74 -1.90
N SER A 69 1.39 14.67 -0.56
CA SER A 69 2.67 14.81 0.12
C SER A 69 3.60 13.66 -0.31
N PRO A 70 4.93 13.80 -0.14
CA PRO A 70 5.85 12.69 -0.40
C PRO A 70 5.46 11.42 0.34
N ASN A 71 5.00 11.54 1.60
CA ASN A 71 4.54 10.40 2.38
C ASN A 71 3.25 9.78 1.82
N GLU A 72 2.27 10.59 1.42
CA GLU A 72 1.04 10.08 0.79
C GLU A 72 1.32 9.39 -0.55
N THR A 73 2.30 9.90 -1.30
CA THR A 73 2.75 9.33 -2.57
C THR A 73 3.43 7.98 -2.37
N ALA A 74 4.34 7.89 -1.40
CA ALA A 74 5.00 6.63 -1.04
C ALA A 74 3.98 5.57 -0.60
N GLN A 75 3.02 5.95 0.24
CA GLN A 75 1.96 5.05 0.71
C GLN A 75 1.01 4.61 -0.41
N LEU A 76 0.71 5.49 -1.38
CA LEU A 76 -0.05 5.13 -2.58
C LEU A 76 0.69 4.09 -3.44
N TYR A 77 1.99 4.28 -3.69
CA TYR A 77 2.78 3.32 -4.45
C TYR A 77 3.01 2.00 -3.72
N ASN A 78 3.14 2.03 -2.39
CA ASN A 78 3.16 0.83 -1.56
C ASN A 78 1.86 0.03 -1.71
N ALA A 79 0.71 0.72 -1.69
CA ALA A 79 -0.60 0.11 -1.89
C ALA A 79 -0.79 -0.45 -3.31
N PHE A 80 -0.30 0.23 -4.35
CA PHE A 80 -0.26 -0.32 -5.71
C PHE A 80 0.61 -1.59 -5.77
N GLY A 81 1.79 -1.56 -5.17
CA GLY A 81 2.70 -2.72 -5.11
C GLY A 81 2.04 -3.93 -4.44
N TYR A 82 1.42 -3.72 -3.27
CA TYR A 82 0.67 -4.77 -2.57
C TYR A 82 -0.49 -5.30 -3.40
N THR A 83 -1.24 -4.42 -4.06
CA THR A 83 -2.39 -4.77 -4.90
C THR A 83 -1.98 -5.60 -6.12
N TYR A 84 -0.92 -5.20 -6.83
CA TYR A 84 -0.39 -5.96 -7.97
C TYR A 84 0.23 -7.28 -7.55
N PHE A 85 0.93 -7.33 -6.42
CA PHE A 85 1.49 -8.56 -5.89
C PHE A 85 0.39 -9.61 -5.62
N ASN A 86 -0.72 -9.20 -5.00
CA ASN A 86 -1.87 -10.08 -4.75
C ASN A 86 -2.63 -10.48 -6.02
N GLN A 87 -2.52 -9.70 -7.11
CA GLN A 87 -2.98 -10.07 -8.45
C GLN A 87 -1.99 -10.99 -9.20
N GLU A 88 -0.89 -11.42 -8.57
CA GLU A 88 0.23 -12.15 -9.19
C GLU A 88 0.94 -11.38 -10.33
N ARG A 89 0.73 -10.05 -10.39
CA ARG A 89 1.36 -9.13 -11.34
C ARG A 89 2.70 -8.62 -10.80
N TYR A 90 3.66 -9.53 -10.66
CA TYR A 90 4.90 -9.25 -9.92
C TYR A 90 5.79 -8.17 -10.57
N ALA A 91 5.79 -8.06 -11.90
CA ALA A 91 6.54 -7.01 -12.59
C ALA A 91 5.99 -5.61 -12.27
N ASP A 92 4.67 -5.48 -12.27
CA ASP A 92 4.00 -4.21 -11.92
C ASP A 92 4.17 -3.89 -10.43
N ALA A 93 4.15 -4.91 -9.58
CA ALA A 93 4.42 -4.76 -8.16
C ALA A 93 5.84 -4.22 -7.91
N ALA A 94 6.85 -4.76 -8.60
CA ALA A 94 8.22 -4.29 -8.51
C ALA A 94 8.36 -2.82 -8.94
N GLN A 95 7.77 -2.45 -10.08
CA GLN A 95 7.77 -1.06 -10.56
C GLN A 95 7.06 -0.09 -9.59
N ALA A 96 6.03 -0.55 -8.90
CA ALA A 96 5.37 0.24 -7.87
C ALA A 96 6.25 0.41 -6.63
N TYR A 97 6.92 -0.66 -6.18
CA TYR A 97 7.82 -0.60 -5.03
C TYR A 97 9.08 0.24 -5.26
N GLU A 98 9.55 0.36 -6.51
CA GLU A 98 10.64 1.28 -6.88
C GLU A 98 10.28 2.77 -6.70
N LYS A 99 8.98 3.10 -6.59
CA LYS A 99 8.48 4.48 -6.46
C LYS A 99 8.11 4.88 -5.03
N VAL A 100 8.26 3.97 -4.07
CA VAL A 100 8.07 4.24 -2.64
C VAL A 100 9.25 5.02 -2.12
#